data_AF-A0A6G6IY06-F1
#
_entry.id   AF-A0A6G6IY06-F1
#
_cell.length_a   1.000
_cell.length_b   1.000
_cell.length_c   1.000
_cell.angle_alpha   90.00
_cell.angle_beta   90.00
_cell.angle_gamma   90.00
#
_symmetry.space_group_name_H-M   'P 1'
#
loop_
_entity.id
_entity.type
_entity.pdbx_description
1 polymer ?
#
loop_
_entity_poly.entity_id
_entity_poly.type
_entity_poly.pdbx_seq_one_letter_code
_entity_poly.pdbx_strand_id
1 'polypeptide(L)'
;MLDRGVISPDEWLELCDLITGAYSFAIEQRSSELFNRSSVYDVFDPTWAKVGTASRGVLLFAGSEWPLLIRHGDDGHLQAFSGTGFTFLAGALQGLELTMENGRQFTLVETGRYLKGGQYVEAITDPDDFLLALHAAAAAREDGDLARARHLLQRARVSPFRVCPACRDSFDRREDCDRCAGLGFIRVTV
;
A
#
# COMPACT_ATOMS: atom_id res chain seq x y z
N MET A 1 9.89 -26.09 31.43
CA MET A 1 8.69 -26.14 32.29
C MET A 1 8.17 -24.72 32.38
N LEU A 2 7.20 -24.37 31.52
CA LEU A 2 6.53 -23.07 31.57
C LEU A 2 5.57 -23.13 32.76
N ASP A 3 5.90 -22.43 33.83
CA ASP A 3 4.97 -22.21 34.92
C ASP A 3 4.04 -21.05 34.51
N ARG A 4 2.77 -21.36 34.20
CA ARG A 4 1.58 -20.48 34.14
C ARG A 4 0.40 -21.17 33.44
N GLY A 5 -0.43 -21.86 34.21
CA GLY A 5 -1.74 -22.36 33.79
C GLY A 5 -2.76 -21.23 33.58
N VAL A 6 -2.62 -20.48 32.48
CA VAL A 6 -3.56 -19.40 32.12
C VAL A 6 -4.38 -19.74 30.87
N ILE A 7 -3.91 -20.69 30.05
CA ILE A 7 -4.57 -21.09 28.81
C ILE A 7 -4.38 -22.61 28.66
N SER A 8 -5.48 -23.34 28.54
CA SER A 8 -5.50 -24.77 28.26
C SER A 8 -5.09 -25.06 26.79
N PRO A 9 -4.66 -26.29 26.47
CA PRO A 9 -4.31 -26.66 25.09
C PRO A 9 -5.44 -26.42 24.07
N ASP A 10 -6.69 -26.60 24.48
CA ASP A 10 -7.86 -26.37 23.63
C ASP A 10 -8.08 -24.87 23.37
N GLU A 11 -7.99 -24.03 24.41
CA GLU A 11 -8.07 -22.57 24.28
C GLU A 11 -6.91 -22.00 23.44
N TRP A 12 -5.74 -22.63 23.48
CA TRP A 12 -4.62 -22.27 22.59
C TRP A 12 -4.93 -22.57 21.12
N LEU A 13 -5.58 -23.70 20.84
CA LEU A 13 -5.99 -24.07 19.48
C LEU A 13 -7.04 -23.10 18.93
N GLU A 14 -8.04 -22.75 19.73
CA GLU A 14 -9.06 -21.76 19.38
C GLU A 14 -8.44 -20.37 19.08
N LEU A 15 -7.44 -19.96 19.85
CA LEU A 15 -6.69 -18.73 19.59
C LEU A 15 -5.90 -18.80 18.28
N CYS A 16 -5.28 -19.94 17.96
CA CYS A 16 -4.61 -20.14 16.68
C CYS A 16 -5.57 -20.07 15.49
N ASP A 17 -6.76 -20.66 15.62
CA ASP A 17 -7.80 -20.62 14.58
C ASP A 17 -8.35 -19.21 14.41
N LEU A 18 -8.57 -18.48 15.50
CA LEU A 18 -8.99 -17.07 15.45
C LEU A 18 -7.93 -16.18 14.80
N ILE A 19 -6.65 -16.37 15.14
CA ILE A 19 -5.53 -15.63 14.54
C ILE A 19 -5.42 -15.97 13.05
N THR A 20 -5.56 -17.24 12.69
CA THR A 20 -5.50 -17.69 11.29
C THR A 20 -6.68 -17.14 10.49
N GLY A 21 -7.90 -17.17 11.05
CA GLY A 21 -9.09 -16.56 10.45
C GLY A 21 -8.95 -15.05 10.27
N ALA A 22 -8.46 -14.34 11.30
CA ALA A 22 -8.22 -12.90 11.22
C ALA A 22 -7.09 -12.56 10.23
N TYR A 23 -6.05 -13.39 10.13
CA TYR A 23 -4.95 -13.23 9.20
C TYR A 23 -5.38 -13.52 7.75
N SER A 24 -6.11 -14.60 7.51
CA SER A 24 -6.70 -14.94 6.20
C SER A 24 -7.70 -13.87 5.76
N PHE A 25 -8.59 -13.43 6.65
CA PHE A 25 -9.48 -12.30 6.38
C PHE A 25 -8.69 -11.02 6.07
N ALA A 26 -7.65 -10.71 6.84
CA ALA A 26 -6.80 -9.54 6.57
C ALA A 26 -6.00 -9.66 5.27
N ILE A 27 -5.64 -10.87 4.83
CA ILE A 27 -5.00 -11.15 3.54
C ILE A 27 -6.00 -11.02 2.40
N GLU A 28 -7.18 -11.63 2.53
CA GLU A 28 -8.27 -11.58 1.55
C GLU A 28 -8.76 -10.14 1.36
N GLN A 29 -8.94 -9.41 2.46
CA GLN A 29 -9.22 -7.97 2.47
C GLN A 29 -8.04 -7.16 1.88
N ARG A 30 -6.78 -7.54 2.11
CA ARG A 30 -5.61 -6.85 1.51
C ARG A 30 -5.45 -7.14 0.03
N SER A 31 -5.85 -8.32 -0.44
CA SER A 31 -5.81 -8.72 -1.84
C SER A 31 -6.83 -7.92 -2.67
N SER A 32 -7.98 -7.56 -2.07
CA SER A 32 -8.98 -6.68 -2.69
C SER A 32 -8.69 -5.17 -2.54
N GLU A 33 -7.74 -4.75 -1.71
CA GLU A 33 -7.56 -3.33 -1.31
C GLU A 33 -6.13 -2.76 -1.46
N LEU A 34 -5.40 -3.09 -2.54
CA LEU A 34 -4.19 -2.32 -2.85
C LEU A 34 -4.53 -0.89 -3.32
N PHE A 35 -5.64 -0.75 -4.04
CA PHE A 35 -6.18 0.54 -4.41
C PHE A 35 -6.95 1.15 -3.24
N ASN A 36 -6.47 2.29 -2.75
CA ASN A 36 -7.08 3.05 -1.67
C ASN A 36 -7.64 4.36 -2.24
N ARG A 37 -8.96 4.57 -2.13
CA ARG A 37 -9.59 5.80 -2.64
C ARG A 37 -9.05 7.07 -1.99
N SER A 38 -8.49 7.02 -0.79
CA SER A 38 -7.88 8.18 -0.13
C SER A 38 -6.49 8.49 -0.65
N SER A 39 -5.93 7.63 -1.50
CA SER A 39 -4.60 7.80 -2.09
C SER A 39 -4.64 8.60 -3.38
N VAL A 40 -3.46 9.14 -3.70
CA VAL A 40 -3.13 9.77 -4.96
C VAL A 40 -2.16 8.84 -5.67
N TYR A 41 -2.39 8.64 -6.97
CA TYR A 41 -1.63 7.76 -7.82
C TYR A 41 -1.17 8.51 -9.06
N ASP A 42 0.05 8.20 -9.50
CA ASP A 42 0.49 8.45 -10.86
C ASP A 42 0.21 7.22 -11.72
N VAL A 43 -0.24 7.44 -12.96
CA VAL A 43 -0.60 6.37 -13.89
C VAL A 43 0.46 6.30 -14.98
N PHE A 44 1.06 5.14 -15.15
CA PHE A 44 2.11 4.86 -16.12
C PHE A 44 1.63 3.89 -17.19
N ASP A 45 2.11 4.07 -18.41
CA ASP A 45 1.94 3.09 -19.48
C ASP A 45 3.03 1.99 -19.41
N PRO A 46 2.98 0.97 -20.29
CA PRO A 46 3.97 -0.11 -20.28
C PRO A 46 5.41 0.36 -20.61
N THR A 47 5.58 1.57 -21.14
CA THR A 47 6.88 2.19 -21.39
C THR A 47 7.40 3.00 -20.21
N TRP A 48 6.68 2.97 -19.08
CA TRP A 48 6.93 3.79 -17.89
C TRP A 48 6.83 5.30 -18.13
N ALA A 49 6.12 5.72 -19.17
CA ALA A 49 5.77 7.12 -19.34
C ALA A 49 4.55 7.46 -18.47
N LYS A 50 4.61 8.58 -17.75
CA LYS A 50 3.46 9.07 -16.97
C LYS A 50 2.38 9.57 -17.93
N VAL A 51 1.23 8.92 -17.90
CA VAL A 51 0.08 9.19 -18.80
C VAL A 51 -1.16 9.68 -18.07
N GLY A 52 -1.12 9.79 -16.74
CA GLY A 52 -2.26 10.29 -15.97
C GLY A 52 -2.04 10.32 -14.48
N THR A 53 -3.12 10.61 -13.77
CA THR A 53 -3.18 10.61 -12.30
C THR A 53 -4.52 10.06 -11.82
N ALA A 54 -4.55 9.43 -10.66
CA ALA A 54 -5.80 9.04 -10.00
C ALA A 54 -5.86 9.56 -8.56
N SER A 55 -7.02 10.01 -8.11
CA SER A 55 -7.26 10.51 -6.76
C SER A 55 -8.74 10.38 -6.41
N ARG A 56 -9.07 9.98 -5.18
CA ARG A 56 -10.48 9.86 -4.73
C ARG A 56 -11.33 8.88 -5.56
N GLY A 57 -10.66 7.92 -6.21
CA GLY A 57 -11.29 6.98 -7.14
C GLY A 57 -11.47 7.54 -8.55
N VAL A 58 -11.13 8.81 -8.82
CA VAL A 58 -11.21 9.39 -10.16
C VAL A 58 -9.85 9.28 -10.83
N LEU A 59 -9.81 8.68 -12.02
CA LEU A 59 -8.62 8.57 -12.86
C LEU A 59 -8.76 9.51 -14.05
N LEU A 60 -7.72 10.30 -14.32
CA LEU A 60 -7.66 11.24 -15.42
C LEU A 60 -6.38 10.98 -16.23
N PHE A 61 -6.55 10.63 -17.51
CA PHE A 61 -5.45 10.55 -18.45
C PHE A 61 -5.08 11.93 -18.98
N ALA A 62 -3.79 12.18 -19.16
CA ALA A 62 -3.27 13.39 -19.77
C ALA A 62 -3.86 13.58 -21.18
N GLY A 63 -4.43 14.74 -21.44
CA GLY A 63 -5.06 15.06 -22.73
C GLY A 63 -6.47 14.48 -22.92
N SER A 64 -7.06 13.81 -21.91
CA SER A 64 -8.47 13.40 -21.93
C SER A 64 -9.31 14.34 -21.08
N GLU A 65 -10.46 14.78 -21.61
CA GLU A 65 -11.50 15.47 -20.83
C GLU A 65 -12.45 14.51 -20.12
N TRP A 66 -12.40 13.22 -20.47
CA TRP A 66 -13.28 12.19 -19.93
C TRP A 66 -12.55 11.42 -18.82
N PRO A 67 -12.87 11.66 -17.54
CA PRO A 67 -12.31 10.89 -16.44
C PRO A 67 -12.93 9.49 -16.39
N LEU A 68 -12.24 8.59 -15.72
CA LEU A 68 -12.77 7.30 -15.28
C LEU A 68 -13.04 7.33 -13.78
N LEU A 69 -14.06 6.59 -13.35
CA LEU A 69 -14.34 6.33 -11.94
C LEU A 69 -14.01 4.88 -11.61
N ILE A 70 -13.09 4.69 -10.68
CA ILE A 70 -12.73 3.40 -10.09
C ILE A 70 -13.68 3.14 -8.91
N ARG A 71 -14.45 2.05 -9.01
CA ARG A 71 -15.32 1.55 -7.95
C ARG A 71 -15.49 0.04 -8.08
N HIS A 72 -16.06 -0.61 -7.07
CA HIS A 72 -16.45 -2.00 -7.20
C HIS A 72 -17.59 -2.14 -8.20
N GLY A 73 -17.46 -3.09 -9.13
CA GLY A 73 -18.53 -3.55 -10.01
C GLY A 73 -19.48 -4.51 -9.31
N ASP A 74 -20.45 -5.02 -10.05
CA ASP A 74 -21.45 -5.98 -9.54
C ASP A 74 -20.84 -7.34 -9.16
N ASP A 75 -19.67 -7.66 -9.71
CA ASP A 75 -18.86 -8.83 -9.40
C ASP A 75 -18.02 -8.67 -8.12
N GLY A 76 -18.06 -7.50 -7.48
CA GLY A 76 -17.26 -7.18 -6.29
C GLY A 76 -15.80 -6.85 -6.58
N HIS A 77 -15.37 -6.84 -7.84
CA HIS A 77 -14.01 -6.46 -8.23
C HIS A 77 -13.92 -4.98 -8.56
N LEU A 78 -12.73 -4.39 -8.41
CA LEU A 78 -12.50 -3.00 -8.79
C LEU A 78 -12.52 -2.86 -10.31
N GLN A 79 -13.34 -1.94 -10.80
CA GLN A 79 -13.54 -1.68 -12.22
C GLN A 79 -13.51 -0.17 -12.47
N ALA A 80 -13.05 0.21 -13.65
CA ALA A 80 -13.05 1.58 -14.14
C ALA A 80 -14.27 1.80 -15.02
N PHE A 81 -15.02 2.88 -14.74
CA PHE A 81 -16.22 3.24 -15.47
C PHE A 81 -16.06 4.60 -16.15
N SER A 82 -16.73 4.79 -17.29
CA SER A 82 -16.70 6.01 -18.10
C SER A 82 -18.11 6.53 -18.44
N GLY A 83 -18.16 7.66 -19.12
CA GLY A 83 -19.39 8.31 -19.59
C GLY A 83 -20.17 9.07 -18.52
N THR A 84 -21.29 9.65 -18.93
CA THR A 84 -22.16 10.43 -18.05
C THR A 84 -22.71 9.57 -16.92
N GLY A 85 -22.34 9.90 -15.68
CA GLY A 85 -22.73 9.13 -14.50
C GLY A 85 -21.88 7.88 -14.25
N PHE A 86 -20.79 7.66 -15.01
CA PHE A 86 -19.88 6.53 -14.86
C PHE A 86 -20.60 5.18 -14.91
N THR A 87 -21.39 4.94 -15.96
CA THR A 87 -22.21 3.74 -16.12
C THR A 87 -21.62 2.72 -17.08
N PHE A 88 -20.72 3.14 -17.98
CA PHE A 88 -20.12 2.24 -18.97
C PHE A 88 -18.84 1.65 -18.39
N LEU A 89 -18.72 0.33 -18.37
CA LEU A 89 -17.46 -0.34 -18.07
C LEU A 89 -16.40 0.13 -19.07
N ALA A 90 -15.20 0.41 -18.58
CA ALA A 90 -14.06 0.86 -19.39
C ALA A 90 -12.80 0.02 -19.14
N GLY A 91 -12.73 -0.67 -17.99
CA GLY A 91 -11.63 -1.57 -17.66
C GLY A 91 -11.79 -2.23 -16.29
N ALA A 92 -10.90 -3.15 -15.98
CA ALA A 92 -10.78 -3.82 -14.68
C ALA A 92 -9.48 -3.42 -13.99
N LEU A 93 -9.52 -3.25 -12.68
CA LEU A 93 -8.36 -2.93 -11.85
C LEU A 93 -8.08 -4.13 -10.92
N GLN A 94 -6.92 -4.75 -11.10
CA GLN A 94 -6.43 -5.81 -10.23
C GLN A 94 -5.17 -5.32 -9.51
N GLY A 95 -5.26 -5.20 -8.18
CA GLY A 95 -4.22 -4.56 -7.40
C GLY A 95 -4.02 -3.09 -7.79
N LEU A 96 -2.87 -2.78 -8.39
CA LEU A 96 -2.55 -1.46 -8.96
C LEU A 96 -2.33 -1.51 -10.48
N GLU A 97 -2.82 -2.55 -11.14
CA GLU A 97 -2.77 -2.70 -12.59
C GLU A 97 -4.17 -2.52 -13.18
N LEU A 98 -4.31 -1.55 -14.09
CA LEU A 98 -5.54 -1.27 -14.81
C LEU A 98 -5.45 -1.86 -16.21
N THR A 99 -6.36 -2.76 -16.54
CA THR A 99 -6.53 -3.29 -17.90
C THR A 99 -7.82 -2.73 -18.50
N MET A 100 -7.70 -1.91 -19.53
CA MET A 100 -8.84 -1.34 -20.27
C MET A 100 -9.49 -2.39 -21.17
N GLU A 101 -10.75 -2.20 -21.55
CA GLU A 101 -11.46 -3.11 -22.48
C GLU A 101 -10.79 -3.23 -23.85
N ASN A 102 -10.05 -2.20 -24.28
CA ASN A 102 -9.27 -2.23 -25.52
C ASN A 102 -7.91 -2.94 -25.38
N GLY A 103 -7.64 -3.59 -24.24
CA GLY A 103 -6.40 -4.33 -23.96
C GLY A 103 -5.22 -3.45 -23.53
N ARG A 104 -5.36 -2.13 -23.46
CA ARG A 104 -4.30 -1.26 -22.94
C ARG A 104 -4.15 -1.46 -21.44
N GLN A 105 -2.91 -1.61 -21.00
CA GLN A 105 -2.56 -1.80 -19.59
C GLN A 105 -1.86 -0.56 -19.04
N PHE A 106 -2.13 -0.28 -17.77
CA PHE A 106 -1.52 0.82 -17.03
C PHE A 106 -1.17 0.40 -15.61
N THR A 107 -0.08 0.94 -15.09
CA THR A 107 0.36 0.71 -13.72
C THR A 107 0.11 1.98 -12.90
N LEU A 108 -0.59 1.82 -11.77
CA LEU A 108 -0.82 2.87 -10.80
C LEU A 108 0.30 2.81 -9.74
N VAL A 109 0.91 3.95 -9.47
CA VAL A 109 1.94 4.07 -8.43
C VAL A 109 1.45 5.09 -7.40
N GLU A 110 1.30 4.66 -6.15
CA GLU A 110 0.89 5.55 -5.06
C GLU A 110 1.96 6.61 -4.79
N THR A 111 1.58 7.89 -4.90
CA THR A 111 2.47 9.05 -4.68
C THR A 111 2.08 9.86 -3.45
N GLY A 112 0.93 9.59 -2.84
CA GLY A 112 0.55 10.19 -1.58
C GLY A 112 -0.81 9.72 -1.09
N ARG A 113 -1.23 10.20 0.08
CA ARG A 113 -2.50 9.83 0.69
C ARG A 113 -3.08 10.95 1.55
N TYR A 114 -4.40 11.11 1.46
CA TYR A 114 -5.16 11.92 2.40
C TYR A 114 -5.44 11.10 3.67
N LEU A 115 -5.00 11.62 4.81
CA LEU A 115 -5.27 11.05 6.13
C LEU A 115 -6.56 11.62 6.73
N LYS A 116 -7.00 11.03 7.85
CA LYS A 116 -8.15 11.52 8.61
C LYS A 116 -7.95 13.01 8.95
N GLY A 117 -8.95 13.83 8.64
CA GLY A 117 -8.86 15.29 8.76
C GLY A 117 -8.46 16.01 7.46
N GLY A 118 -8.30 15.28 6.34
CA GLY A 118 -8.02 15.86 5.03
C GLY A 118 -6.55 16.26 4.82
N GLN A 119 -5.66 15.93 5.76
CA GLN A 119 -4.23 16.20 5.63
C GLN A 119 -3.64 15.33 4.52
N TYR A 120 -3.06 15.97 3.52
CA TYR A 120 -2.27 15.29 2.49
C TYR A 120 -0.88 14.94 3.04
N VAL A 121 -0.46 13.71 2.80
CA VAL A 121 0.88 13.21 3.12
C VAL A 121 1.47 12.60 1.86
N GLU A 122 2.61 13.13 1.44
CA GLU A 122 3.36 12.64 0.29
C GLU A 122 4.10 11.34 0.62
N ALA A 123 3.99 10.36 -0.27
CA ALA A 123 4.69 9.09 -0.20
C ALA A 123 6.17 9.26 -0.53
N ILE A 124 7.02 8.46 0.10
CA ILE A 124 8.42 8.36 -0.24
C ILE A 124 8.55 7.26 -1.29
N THR A 125 8.79 7.65 -2.53
CA THR A 125 8.85 6.72 -3.67
C THR A 125 10.27 6.24 -3.98
N ASP A 126 11.27 6.93 -3.46
CA ASP A 126 12.68 6.54 -3.53
C ASP A 126 13.08 5.62 -2.36
N PRO A 127 13.77 4.49 -2.63
CA PRO A 127 14.14 3.55 -1.57
C PRO A 127 15.16 4.10 -0.56
N ASP A 128 16.10 4.92 -0.99
CA ASP A 128 17.14 5.49 -0.12
C ASP A 128 16.54 6.57 0.79
N ASP A 129 15.67 7.42 0.25
CA ASP A 129 14.89 8.39 1.02
C ASP A 129 13.99 7.70 2.05
N PHE A 130 13.47 6.51 1.74
CA PHE A 130 12.63 5.75 2.66
C PHE A 130 13.43 5.28 3.88
N LEU A 131 14.62 4.71 3.67
CA LEU A 131 15.53 4.35 4.76
C LEU A 131 15.94 5.58 5.57
N LEU A 132 16.34 6.65 4.88
CA LEU A 132 16.73 7.90 5.53
C LEU A 132 15.61 8.44 6.42
N ALA A 133 14.35 8.39 5.96
CA ALA A 133 13.21 8.80 6.76
C ALA A 133 12.99 7.94 8.00
N LEU A 134 13.23 6.63 7.93
CA LEU A 134 13.14 5.75 9.11
C LEU A 134 14.23 6.05 10.13
N HIS A 135 15.48 6.20 9.68
CA HIS A 135 16.60 6.56 10.56
C HIS A 135 16.41 7.95 11.17
N ALA A 136 15.98 8.94 10.37
CA ALA A 136 15.66 10.28 10.86
C ALA A 136 14.48 10.28 11.85
N ALA A 137 13.51 9.39 11.68
CA ALA A 137 12.41 9.23 12.64
C ALA A 137 12.88 8.63 13.97
N ALA A 138 13.83 7.70 13.93
CA ALA A 138 14.43 7.13 15.14
C ALA A 138 15.25 8.19 15.89
N ALA A 139 16.14 8.90 15.19
CA ALA A 139 16.94 9.98 15.77
C ALA A 139 16.04 11.09 16.38
N ALA A 140 14.98 11.51 15.68
CA ALA A 140 14.05 12.50 16.20
C ALA A 140 13.31 12.04 17.47
N ARG A 141 13.07 10.73 17.64
CA ARG A 141 12.50 10.19 18.90
C ARG A 141 13.51 10.25 20.03
N GLU A 142 14.77 9.93 19.76
CA GLU A 142 15.86 9.98 20.74
C GLU A 142 16.10 11.41 21.21
N ASP A 143 16.01 12.38 20.29
CA ASP A 143 16.12 13.82 20.58
C ASP A 143 14.87 14.43 21.25
N GLY A 144 13.80 13.65 21.44
CA GLY A 144 12.53 14.10 22.02
C GLY A 144 11.62 14.90 21.09
N ASP A 145 11.98 15.07 19.82
CA ASP A 145 11.14 15.69 18.78
C ASP A 145 10.09 14.70 18.24
N LEU A 146 9.08 14.46 19.07
CA LEU A 146 7.97 13.54 18.75
C LEU A 146 7.14 14.00 17.54
N ALA A 147 7.12 15.30 17.24
CA ALA A 147 6.36 15.85 16.12
C ALA A 147 7.01 15.49 14.79
N ARG A 148 8.32 15.71 14.68
CA ARG A 148 9.11 15.33 13.51
C ARG A 148 9.12 13.82 13.30
N ALA A 149 9.32 13.04 14.38
CA ALA A 149 9.25 11.59 14.32
C ALA A 149 7.90 11.09 13.79
N ARG A 150 6.79 11.66 14.28
CA ARG A 150 5.44 11.29 13.83
C ARG A 150 5.23 11.63 12.35
N HIS A 151 5.69 12.80 11.91
CA HIS A 151 5.56 13.21 10.52
C HIS A 151 6.31 12.26 9.56
N LEU A 152 7.57 11.93 9.87
CA LEU A 152 8.38 11.01 9.05
C LEU A 152 7.76 9.61 8.97
N LEU A 153 7.24 9.09 10.09
CA LEU A 153 6.57 7.79 10.12
C LEU A 153 5.22 7.79 9.37
N GLN A 154 4.50 8.91 9.36
CA GLN A 154 3.29 9.06 8.56
C GLN A 154 3.62 8.98 7.07
N ARG A 155 4.69 9.64 6.62
CA ARG A 155 5.18 9.54 5.24
C ARG A 155 5.60 8.10 4.89
N ALA A 156 6.41 7.47 5.74
CA ALA A 156 6.82 6.08 5.56
C ALA A 156 5.62 5.12 5.48
N ARG A 157 4.57 5.34 6.28
CA ARG A 157 3.35 4.50 6.27
C ARG A 157 2.58 4.54 4.95
N VAL A 158 2.58 5.69 4.27
CA VAL A 158 1.89 5.86 2.98
C VAL A 158 2.78 5.57 1.78
N SER A 159 4.04 5.19 2.03
CA SER A 159 5.02 4.85 0.99
C SER A 159 4.82 3.41 0.48
N PRO A 160 5.27 3.08 -0.75
CA PRO A 160 5.23 1.73 -1.31
C PRO A 160 6.27 0.78 -0.69
N PHE A 161 6.92 1.14 0.41
CA PHE A 161 7.95 0.33 1.08
C PHE A 161 7.54 -0.07 2.50
N ARG A 162 8.00 -1.21 2.98
CA ARG A 162 7.82 -1.67 4.36
C ARG A 162 9.12 -2.23 4.87
N VAL A 163 9.39 -2.01 6.16
CA VAL A 163 10.50 -2.69 6.85
C VAL A 163 10.36 -4.20 6.65
N CYS A 164 11.47 -4.86 6.29
CA CYS A 164 11.48 -6.28 6.02
C CYS A 164 11.06 -7.03 7.28
N PRO A 165 10.01 -7.88 7.24
CA PRO A 165 9.54 -8.55 8.45
C PRO A 165 10.52 -9.63 8.96
N ALA A 166 11.45 -10.10 8.11
CA ALA A 166 12.43 -11.13 8.44
C ALA A 166 13.62 -10.56 9.24
N CYS A 167 14.34 -9.59 8.67
CA CYS A 167 15.47 -8.96 9.37
C CYS A 167 15.06 -7.77 10.25
N ARG A 168 13.90 -7.15 9.99
CA ARG A 168 13.43 -5.93 10.68
C ARG A 168 14.43 -4.76 10.62
N ASP A 169 15.25 -4.74 9.56
CA ASP A 169 16.41 -3.84 9.43
C ASP A 169 17.41 -3.96 10.59
N SER A 170 17.47 -5.13 11.26
CA SER A 170 18.49 -5.37 12.28
C SER A 170 19.84 -5.65 11.61
N PHE A 171 20.89 -4.98 12.09
CA PHE A 171 22.23 -5.03 11.51
C PHE A 171 22.75 -6.47 11.40
N ASP A 172 22.55 -7.29 12.43
CA ASP A 172 22.97 -8.70 12.53
C ASP A 172 22.27 -9.64 11.55
N ARG A 173 21.08 -9.28 11.05
CA ARG A 173 20.26 -10.15 10.18
C ARG A 173 20.10 -9.61 8.78
N ARG A 174 20.42 -8.33 8.56
CA ARG A 174 20.14 -7.65 7.31
C ARG A 174 21.05 -8.15 6.19
N GLU A 175 22.36 -8.24 6.45
CA GLU A 175 23.37 -8.56 5.43
C GLU A 175 23.11 -9.90 4.74
N ASP A 176 22.67 -10.91 5.49
CA ASP A 176 22.36 -12.25 4.99
C ASP A 176 20.86 -12.47 4.70
N CYS A 177 20.06 -11.40 4.62
CA CYS A 177 18.61 -11.55 4.45
C CYS A 177 18.22 -11.75 2.98
N ASP A 178 17.93 -12.99 2.60
CA ASP A 178 17.43 -13.32 1.25
C ASP A 178 16.13 -12.57 0.88
N ARG A 179 15.27 -12.29 1.88
CA ARG A 179 13.96 -11.68 1.65
C ARG A 179 14.04 -10.23 1.18
N CYS A 180 15.04 -9.48 1.62
CA CYS A 180 15.24 -8.09 1.21
C CYS A 180 16.58 -7.86 0.50
N ALA A 181 17.33 -8.93 0.21
CA ALA A 181 18.64 -8.87 -0.42
C ALA A 181 19.58 -7.83 0.22
N GLY A 182 19.61 -7.77 1.56
CA GLY A 182 20.45 -6.80 2.28
C GLY A 182 19.87 -5.40 2.46
N LEU A 183 18.70 -5.09 1.91
CA LEU A 183 18.16 -3.72 1.91
C LEU A 183 17.48 -3.31 3.23
N GLY A 184 17.09 -4.26 4.07
CA GLY A 184 16.37 -3.97 5.34
C GLY A 184 14.89 -3.62 5.18
N PHE A 185 14.44 -3.31 3.96
CA PHE A 185 13.04 -3.09 3.59
C PHE A 185 12.67 -3.88 2.33
N ILE A 186 11.38 -4.04 2.11
CA ILE A 186 10.81 -4.61 0.90
C ILE A 186 9.92 -3.54 0.25
N ARG A 187 9.92 -3.50 -1.08
CA ARG A 187 8.81 -2.86 -1.78
C ARG A 187 7.56 -3.71 -1.51
N VAL A 188 6.44 -3.07 -1.25
CA VAL A 188 5.14 -3.72 -1.35
C VAL A 188 4.89 -3.92 -2.83
N THR A 189 5.55 -4.93 -3.38
CA THR A 189 5.26 -5.44 -4.71
C THR A 189 3.93 -6.16 -4.62
N VAL A 190 3.07 -5.87 -5.59
CA VAL A 190 1.89 -6.66 -5.91
C VAL A 190 2.34 -8.05 -6.35
#